data_AF-A0A9E4K211-F1
#
_entry.id   AF-A0A9E4K211-F1
#
_cell.length_a   1.000
_cell.length_b   1.000
_cell.length_c   1.000
_cell.angle_alpha   90.00
_cell.angle_beta   90.00
_cell.angle_gamma   90.00
#
_symmetry.space_group_name_H-M   'P 1'
#
loop_
_entity.id
_entity.type
_entity.pdbx_description
1 polymer ?
#
loop_
_entity_poly.entity_id
_entity_poly.type
_entity_poly.pdbx_seq_one_letter_code
_entity_poly.pdbx_strand_id
1 'polypeptide(L)'
;MKKLLLTIAVALMAATSLAAQDDHADHDHTSGHASEGEEYHLGQTSLAGTHYQVTLYDEINPGTEAVISIEVEQGKAPSELRTWVGVKNGRGSVKTLLQADSHGHYHGHLEVPAKLPEGSAIWIDVRTESGRKRGAVRILETDHTH
;
A
#
# COMPACT_ATOMS: atom_id res chain seq x y z
N MET A 1 13.11 -30.72 -54.99
CA MET A 1 12.58 -30.27 -56.30
C MET A 1 11.08 -30.50 -56.34
N LYS A 2 10.28 -29.43 -56.40
CA LYS A 2 9.06 -29.28 -57.22
C LYS A 2 8.44 -27.91 -56.92
N LYS A 3 8.58 -27.03 -57.92
CA LYS A 3 7.87 -25.75 -58.07
C LYS A 3 6.46 -26.07 -58.57
N LEU A 4 5.43 -25.33 -58.17
CA LEU A 4 4.61 -24.55 -59.11
C LEU A 4 3.63 -23.63 -58.38
N LEU A 5 3.55 -22.40 -58.91
CA LEU A 5 2.59 -21.35 -58.61
C LEU A 5 1.15 -21.75 -59.00
N LEU A 6 0.13 -21.13 -58.40
CA LEU A 6 -0.72 -20.16 -59.11
C LEU A 6 -1.67 -19.37 -58.17
N THR A 7 -1.64 -18.06 -58.37
CA THR A 7 -2.53 -16.99 -57.91
C THR A 7 -4.01 -17.23 -58.24
N ILE A 8 -4.94 -16.71 -57.43
CA ILE A 8 -6.11 -15.92 -57.87
C ILE A 8 -6.76 -15.22 -56.66
N ALA A 9 -7.08 -13.96 -56.89
CA ALA A 9 -7.67 -12.98 -55.98
C ALA A 9 -9.17 -13.21 -55.72
N VAL A 10 -9.73 -12.56 -54.70
CA VAL A 10 -10.72 -11.46 -54.84
C VAL A 10 -11.41 -11.17 -53.50
N ALA A 11 -11.20 -9.92 -53.08
CA ALA A 11 -12.11 -8.95 -52.48
C ALA A 11 -12.92 -9.19 -51.19
N LEU A 12 -12.91 -8.07 -50.44
CA LEU A 12 -14.03 -7.44 -49.75
C LEU A 12 -14.25 -7.85 -48.28
N MET A 13 -13.66 -7.07 -47.37
CA MET A 13 -14.44 -6.50 -46.28
C MET A 13 -13.96 -5.08 -46.00
N ALA A 14 -14.87 -4.13 -46.15
CA ALA A 14 -14.71 -2.77 -45.69
C ALA A 14 -14.58 -2.80 -44.15
N ALA A 15 -13.41 -2.43 -43.64
CA ALA A 15 -13.26 -2.09 -42.23
C ALA A 15 -14.01 -0.77 -42.01
N THR A 16 -15.26 -0.88 -41.56
CA THR A 16 -15.95 0.22 -40.92
C THR A 16 -15.20 0.50 -39.63
N SER A 17 -14.63 1.70 -39.53
CA SER A 17 -13.91 2.19 -38.36
C SER A 17 -14.75 1.97 -37.11
N LEU A 18 -14.29 1.07 -36.24
CA LEU A 18 -14.80 0.97 -34.88
C LEU A 18 -14.35 2.23 -34.16
N ALA A 19 -15.30 3.11 -33.85
CA ALA A 19 -15.06 4.22 -32.95
C ALA A 19 -14.49 3.65 -31.65
N ALA A 20 -13.20 3.91 -31.39
CA ALA A 20 -12.64 3.73 -30.08
C ALA A 20 -13.34 4.74 -29.17
N GLN A 21 -14.18 4.23 -28.28
CA GLN A 21 -14.77 4.98 -27.19
C GLN A 21 -13.61 5.46 -26.32
N ASP A 22 -13.37 6.76 -26.35
CA ASP A 22 -12.38 7.44 -25.55
C ASP A 22 -12.97 7.59 -24.14
N ASP A 23 -13.07 6.47 -23.41
CA ASP A 23 -13.43 6.46 -22.01
C ASP A 23 -12.18 6.79 -21.20
N HIS A 24 -11.73 8.03 -21.30
CA HIS A 24 -10.89 8.63 -20.28
C HIS A 24 -11.77 8.82 -19.04
N ALA A 25 -11.87 7.75 -18.25
CA ALA A 25 -12.29 7.84 -16.86
C ALA A 25 -11.34 8.80 -16.16
N ASP A 26 -11.81 10.05 -16.06
CA ASP A 26 -11.27 11.09 -15.22
C ASP A 26 -11.21 10.54 -13.80
N HIS A 27 -10.03 10.05 -13.41
CA HIS A 27 -9.73 9.75 -12.03
C HIS A 27 -9.51 11.10 -11.34
N ASP A 28 -10.63 11.77 -11.03
CA ASP A 28 -10.69 12.90 -10.11
C ASP A 28 -10.19 12.39 -8.76
N HIS A 29 -8.90 12.57 -8.49
CA HIS A 29 -8.38 12.56 -7.14
C HIS A 29 -8.86 13.85 -6.48
N THR A 30 -10.15 13.87 -6.14
CA THR A 30 -10.69 14.89 -5.26
C THR A 30 -9.83 14.88 -4.02
N SER A 31 -9.03 15.93 -3.88
CA SER A 31 -8.21 16.19 -2.70
C SER A 31 -9.14 16.72 -1.61
N GLY A 32 -10.14 15.93 -1.26
CA GLY A 32 -10.93 16.10 -0.06
C GLY A 32 -10.16 15.44 1.05
N HIS A 33 -9.86 16.18 2.12
CA HIS A 33 -9.50 15.59 3.40
C HIS A 33 -10.63 14.62 3.77
N ALA A 34 -10.46 13.35 3.45
CA ALA A 34 -11.38 12.30 3.86
C ALA A 34 -11.49 12.40 5.38
N SER A 35 -12.72 12.39 5.90
CA SER A 35 -12.92 12.20 7.33
C SER A 35 -12.04 11.04 7.76
N GLU A 36 -11.16 11.29 8.74
CA GLU A 36 -10.38 10.23 9.34
C GLU A 36 -11.39 9.16 9.77
N GLY A 37 -11.26 7.96 9.21
CA GLY A 37 -12.15 6.84 9.51
C GLY A 37 -12.13 6.50 11.00
N GLU A 38 -12.78 5.40 11.39
CA GLU A 38 -12.73 5.01 12.80
C GLU A 38 -11.28 4.77 13.24
N GLU A 39 -10.85 5.43 14.32
CA GLU A 39 -9.48 5.37 14.80
C GLU A 39 -9.25 4.14 15.68
N TYR A 40 -8.34 3.27 15.22
CA TYR A 40 -7.87 2.12 15.96
C TYR A 40 -6.44 2.36 16.43
N HIS A 41 -6.27 2.65 17.72
CA HIS A 41 -4.94 2.67 18.34
C HIS A 41 -4.41 1.25 18.48
N LEU A 42 -3.66 0.78 17.48
CA LEU A 42 -3.12 -0.59 17.44
C LEU A 42 -2.04 -0.84 18.50
N GLY A 43 -1.46 0.24 19.04
CA GLY A 43 -0.54 0.21 20.17
C GLY A 43 0.78 0.90 19.89
N GLN A 44 1.71 0.72 20.82
CA GLN A 44 3.04 1.35 20.79
C GLN A 44 4.12 0.36 20.37
N THR A 45 5.14 0.85 19.68
CA THR A 45 6.40 0.12 19.45
C THR A 45 7.60 0.99 19.76
N SER A 46 8.67 0.40 20.28
CA SER A 46 9.93 1.09 20.53
C SER A 46 11.04 0.56 19.63
N LEU A 47 11.69 1.44 18.86
CA LEU A 47 12.80 1.08 17.98
C LEU A 47 13.95 2.07 18.16
N ALA A 48 15.16 1.56 18.37
CA ALA A 48 16.38 2.37 18.52
C ALA A 48 16.29 3.46 19.62
N GLY A 49 15.49 3.26 20.67
CA GLY A 49 15.27 4.26 21.72
C GLY A 49 14.23 5.34 21.37
N THR A 50 13.54 5.21 20.24
CA THR A 50 12.40 6.05 19.86
C THR A 50 11.10 5.28 20.10
N HIS A 51 10.13 5.93 20.74
CA HIS A 51 8.79 5.41 21.02
C HIS A 51 7.82 5.92 19.96
N TYR A 52 7.07 4.98 19.37
CA TYR A 52 6.12 5.26 18.31
C TYR A 52 4.72 4.84 18.73
N GLN A 53 3.75 5.73 18.59
CA GLN A 53 2.33 5.40 18.61
C GLN A 53 1.88 5.09 17.18
N VAL A 54 1.16 4.00 16.98
CA VAL A 54 0.65 3.59 15.67
C VAL A 54 -0.88 3.63 15.73
N THR A 55 -1.45 4.40 14.81
CA THR A 55 -2.91 4.50 14.62
C THR A 55 -3.23 3.98 13.23
N LEU A 56 -4.24 3.13 13.16
CA LEU A 56 -4.85 2.67 11.91
C LEU A 56 -6.21 3.36 11.81
N TYR A 57 -6.53 3.87 10.63
CA TYR A 57 -7.86 4.38 10.32
C TYR A 57 -8.62 3.31 9.56
N ASP A 58 -9.77 2.94 10.08
CA ASP A 58 -10.61 1.83 9.66
C ASP A 58 -9.97 0.44 9.79
N GLU A 59 -10.70 -0.60 9.41
CA GLU A 59 -10.21 -1.98 9.45
C GLU A 59 -9.27 -2.31 8.27
N ILE A 60 -8.31 -3.20 8.49
CA ILE A 60 -7.48 -3.75 7.40
C ILE A 60 -8.28 -4.79 6.63
N ASN A 61 -8.57 -4.49 5.36
CA ASN A 61 -9.24 -5.40 4.44
C ASN A 61 -8.26 -5.95 3.38
N PRO A 62 -8.18 -7.28 3.16
CA PRO A 62 -7.30 -7.84 2.13
C PRO A 62 -7.58 -7.29 0.72
N GLY A 63 -6.54 -6.89 0.02
CA GLY A 63 -6.65 -6.37 -1.36
C GLY A 63 -7.13 -4.92 -1.45
N THR A 64 -7.26 -4.23 -0.32
CA THR A 64 -7.59 -2.79 -0.27
C THR A 64 -6.37 -1.96 0.15
N GLU A 65 -6.61 -0.68 0.38
CA GLU A 65 -5.66 0.22 1.02
C GLU A 65 -6.01 0.38 2.51
N ALA A 66 -4.99 0.51 3.35
CA ALA A 66 -5.11 0.87 4.76
C ALA A 66 -4.43 2.22 5.01
N VAL A 67 -5.06 3.10 5.80
CA VAL A 67 -4.50 4.40 6.14
C VAL A 67 -3.91 4.33 7.55
N ILE A 68 -2.67 4.78 7.70
CA ILE A 68 -1.99 4.76 9.00
C ILE A 68 -1.41 6.12 9.36
N SER A 69 -1.34 6.37 10.67
CA SER A 69 -0.49 7.40 11.26
C SER A 69 0.52 6.78 12.22
N ILE A 70 1.73 7.31 12.20
CA ILE A 70 2.79 6.97 13.16
C ILE A 70 3.34 8.26 13.75
N GLU A 71 3.22 8.39 15.06
CA GLU A 71 3.69 9.54 15.82
C GLU A 71 4.93 9.16 16.64
N VAL A 72 5.89 10.07 16.71
CA VAL A 72 7.06 9.93 17.59
C VAL A 72 6.73 10.56 18.94
N GLU A 73 6.35 9.75 19.92
CA GLU A 73 6.01 10.26 21.25
C GLU A 73 7.26 10.65 22.05
N GLN A 74 8.35 9.90 21.89
CA GLN A 74 9.62 10.15 22.58
C GLN A 74 10.80 9.70 21.74
N GLY A 75 11.93 10.40 21.85
CA GLY A 75 13.17 10.09 21.16
C GLY A 75 13.36 10.88 19.86
N LYS A 76 14.31 10.45 19.03
CA LYS A 76 14.67 11.15 17.78
C LYS A 76 13.90 10.55 16.61
N ALA A 77 13.30 11.42 15.79
CA ALA A 77 12.66 11.03 14.55
C ALA A 77 13.66 10.35 13.59
N PRO A 78 13.28 9.25 12.91
CA PRO A 78 14.16 8.55 11.98
C PRO A 78 14.35 9.34 10.68
N SER A 79 15.46 9.10 9.98
CA SER A 79 15.72 9.74 8.67
C SER A 79 14.96 9.08 7.51
N GLU A 80 14.45 7.87 7.73
CA GLU A 80 13.61 7.15 6.77
C GLU A 80 12.71 6.21 7.57
N LEU A 81 11.41 6.18 7.25
CA LEU A 81 10.44 5.29 7.88
C LEU A 81 9.65 4.58 6.78
N ARG A 82 9.81 3.26 6.68
CA ARG A 82 9.03 2.43 5.77
C ARG A 82 8.06 1.54 6.51
N THR A 83 6.90 1.33 5.90
CA THR A 83 5.83 0.49 6.43
C THR A 83 5.26 -0.44 5.38
N TRP A 84 4.70 -1.57 5.82
CA TRP A 84 3.92 -2.48 4.98
C TRP A 84 3.04 -3.38 5.82
N VAL A 85 1.97 -3.89 5.21
CA VAL A 85 1.14 -4.97 5.75
C VAL A 85 1.62 -6.30 5.19
N GLY A 86 1.88 -7.29 6.04
CA GLY A 86 2.24 -8.66 5.63
C GLY A 86 3.33 -9.28 6.50
N VAL A 87 4.16 -10.14 5.92
CA VAL A 87 5.21 -10.88 6.68
C VAL A 87 6.46 -10.04 6.96
N LYS A 88 7.27 -10.45 7.94
CA LYS A 88 8.46 -9.74 8.43
C LYS A 88 9.44 -9.28 7.36
N ASN A 89 9.66 -10.07 6.30
CA ASN A 89 10.61 -9.70 5.24
C ASN A 89 9.98 -8.80 4.16
N GLY A 90 8.65 -8.65 4.16
CA GLY A 90 7.85 -7.92 3.17
C GLY A 90 7.69 -8.65 1.83
N ARG A 91 7.87 -9.98 1.79
CA ARG A 91 7.63 -10.75 0.56
C ARG A 91 6.14 -10.72 0.23
N GLY A 92 5.81 -10.26 -0.98
CA GLY A 92 4.42 -10.14 -1.44
C GLY A 92 3.71 -8.89 -0.95
N SER A 93 4.42 -7.97 -0.30
CA SER A 93 3.89 -6.68 0.16
C SER A 93 4.57 -5.52 -0.55
N VAL A 94 3.84 -4.42 -0.73
CA VAL A 94 4.43 -3.14 -1.11
C VAL A 94 4.94 -2.43 0.13
N LYS A 95 6.17 -1.90 0.07
CA LYS A 95 6.77 -1.12 1.16
C LYS A 95 6.65 0.36 0.87
N THR A 96 5.82 1.04 1.64
CA THR A 96 5.60 2.48 1.52
C THR A 96 6.65 3.23 2.34
N LEU A 97 7.23 4.28 1.76
CA LEU A 97 8.03 5.25 2.51
C LEU A 97 7.09 6.34 3.02
N LEU A 98 7.00 6.53 4.33
CA LEU A 98 6.19 7.59 4.91
C LEU A 98 6.97 8.89 4.96
N GLN A 99 6.28 9.99 4.65
CA GLN A 99 6.82 11.34 4.81
C GLN A 99 6.27 11.93 6.10
N ALA A 100 7.14 12.64 6.83
CA ALA A 100 6.70 13.40 7.99
C ALA A 100 5.99 14.68 7.51
N ASP A 101 4.90 15.03 8.19
CA ASP A 101 4.28 16.34 8.06
C ASP A 101 5.10 17.43 8.79
N SER A 102 4.59 18.66 8.81
CA SER A 102 5.24 19.79 9.49
C SER A 102 5.36 19.64 11.00
N HIS A 103 4.58 18.74 11.60
CA HIS A 103 4.58 18.44 13.04
C HIS A 103 5.41 17.19 13.37
N GLY A 104 5.95 16.50 12.36
CA GLY A 104 6.76 15.30 12.53
C GLY A 104 5.94 14.01 12.60
N HIS A 105 4.65 14.04 12.23
CA HIS A 105 3.79 12.86 12.18
C HIS A 105 3.91 12.21 10.81
N TYR A 106 3.99 10.88 10.78
CA TYR A 106 4.16 10.12 9.55
C TYR A 106 2.82 9.51 9.15
N HIS A 107 2.23 10.01 8.07
CA HIS A 107 0.96 9.50 7.56
C HIS A 107 1.17 8.80 6.23
N GLY A 108 0.37 7.78 5.94
CA GLY A 108 0.34 7.24 4.59
C GLY A 108 -0.54 6.04 4.38
N HIS A 109 -0.58 5.68 3.11
CA HIS A 109 -1.44 4.65 2.54
C HIS A 109 -0.62 3.37 2.31
N LEU A 110 -1.11 2.25 2.81
CA LEU A 110 -0.50 0.93 2.69
C LEU A 110 -1.37 0.03 1.82
N GLU A 111 -0.78 -0.53 0.77
CA GLU A 111 -1.41 -1.62 0.05
C GLU A 111 -1.47 -2.87 0.94
N VAL A 112 -2.68 -3.37 1.14
CA VAL A 112 -2.92 -4.62 1.88
C VAL A 112 -2.86 -5.77 0.88
N PRO A 113 -1.97 -6.76 1.05
CA PRO A 113 -1.93 -7.91 0.16
C PRO A 113 -3.29 -8.61 0.06
N ALA A 114 -3.66 -9.03 -1.15
CA ALA A 114 -4.92 -9.76 -1.39
C ALA A 114 -5.05 -11.07 -0.58
N LYS A 115 -3.94 -11.58 -0.08
CA LYS A 115 -3.89 -12.67 0.90
C LYS A 115 -2.96 -12.25 2.03
N LEU A 116 -3.44 -12.31 3.27
CA LEU A 116 -2.64 -12.09 4.47
C LEU A 116 -2.09 -13.44 4.95
N PRO A 117 -0.79 -13.75 4.75
CA PRO A 117 -0.22 -14.97 5.29
C PRO A 117 -0.23 -14.95 6.82
N GLU A 118 -0.12 -16.13 7.44
CA GLU A 118 0.08 -16.23 8.89
C GLU A 118 1.29 -15.39 9.34
N GLY A 119 1.14 -14.70 10.48
CA GLY A 119 2.16 -13.79 11.00
C GLY A 119 2.21 -12.44 10.26
N SER A 120 1.16 -12.09 9.53
CA SER A 120 0.97 -10.75 9.00
C SER A 120 0.83 -9.74 10.13
N ALA A 121 1.48 -8.59 9.95
CA ALA A 121 1.45 -7.47 10.86
C ALA A 121 1.62 -6.17 10.08
N ILE A 122 1.40 -5.02 10.73
CA ILE A 122 1.92 -3.76 10.24
C ILE A 122 3.38 -3.67 10.69
N TRP A 123 4.29 -3.73 9.72
CA TRP A 123 5.72 -3.65 9.98
C TRP A 123 6.22 -2.22 9.83
N ILE A 124 7.16 -1.85 10.69
CA ILE A 124 7.80 -0.53 10.70
C ILE A 124 9.31 -0.75 10.60
N ASP A 125 9.94 -0.20 9.56
CA ASP A 125 11.38 -0.24 9.31
C ASP A 125 11.93 1.19 9.31
N VAL A 126 12.73 1.51 10.31
CA VAL A 126 13.30 2.84 10.50
C VAL A 126 14.79 2.84 10.19
N ARG A 127 15.26 3.88 9.51
CA ARG A 127 16.68 4.18 9.37
C ARG A 127 17.10 5.19 10.44
N THR A 128 18.11 4.80 11.21
CA THR A 128 18.73 5.64 12.24
C THR A 128 20.23 5.75 11.98
N GLU A 129 20.93 6.57 12.76
CA GLU A 129 22.40 6.64 12.76
C GLU A 129 23.05 5.29 13.08
N SER A 130 22.37 4.45 13.88
CA SER A 130 22.81 3.09 14.22
C SER A 130 22.47 2.02 13.16
N GLY A 131 21.90 2.44 12.02
CA GLY A 131 21.43 1.57 10.95
C GLY A 131 19.92 1.32 10.96
N ARG A 132 19.47 0.30 10.21
CA ARG A 132 18.05 -0.05 10.10
C ARG A 132 17.58 -0.89 11.28
N LYS A 133 16.44 -0.52 11.87
CA LYS A 133 15.73 -1.30 12.90
C LYS A 133 14.31 -1.59 12.43
N ARG A 134 13.74 -2.69 12.89
CA ARG A 134 12.41 -3.14 12.48
C ARG A 134 11.58 -3.60 13.68
N GLY A 135 10.34 -3.11 13.73
CA GLY A 135 9.31 -3.52 14.68
C GLY A 135 8.04 -3.90 13.95
N ALA A 136 7.05 -4.36 14.71
CA ALA A 136 5.73 -4.67 14.20
C ALA A 136 4.67 -4.37 15.25
N VAL A 137 3.50 -3.97 14.77
CA VAL A 137 2.28 -3.92 15.55
C VAL A 137 1.31 -4.94 14.95
N ARG A 138 0.69 -5.73 15.82
CA ARG A 138 -0.25 -6.78 15.37
C ARG A 138 -1.48 -6.13 14.76
N ILE A 139 -1.94 -6.70 13.66
CA ILE A 139 -3.29 -6.44 13.17
C ILE A 139 -4.20 -7.10 14.19
N LEU A 140 -5.05 -6.32 14.86
CA LEU A 140 -6.06 -6.89 15.72
C LEU A 140 -7.03 -7.63 14.79
N GLU A 141 -7.23 -8.93 15.02
CA GLU A 141 -8.40 -9.59 14.46
C GLU A 141 -9.57 -8.94 15.19
N THR A 142 -10.30 -8.04 14.53
CA THR A 142 -11.63 -7.70 15.00
C THR A 142 -12.41 -9.01 14.91
N ASP A 143 -12.80 -9.56 16.07
CA ASP A 143 -13.69 -10.70 16.11
C ASP A 143 -14.97 -10.28 15.39
N HIS A 144 -15.06 -10.63 14.11
CA HIS A 144 -16.28 -10.53 13.33
C HIS A 144 -17.24 -11.60 13.88
N THR A 145 -17.81 -11.36 15.06
CA THR A 145 -19.00 -12.07 15.49
C THR A 145 -20.08 -11.80 14.45
N HIS A 146 -20.42 -12.86 13.73
CA HIS A 146 -21.40 -12.92 12.65
C HIS A 146 -22.82 -12.60 13.14
#